data_AF-A0A1Q8AQP0-F1
#
_entry.id   AF-A0A1Q8AQP0-F1
#
_cell.length_a   1.000
_cell.length_b   1.000
_cell.length_c   1.000
_cell.angle_alpha   90.00
_cell.angle_beta   90.00
_cell.angle_gamma   90.00
#
_symmetry.space_group_name_H-M   'P 1'
#
loop_
_entity.id
_entity.type
_entity.pdbx_description
1 polymer ?
#
loop_
_entity_poly.entity_id
_entity_poly.type
_entity_poly.pdbx_seq_one_letter_code
_entity_poly.pdbx_strand_id
1 'polypeptide(L)'
;MSESTRAAEEFTRLVDIMATLRGLDGCPWDREQTIDTLKPFVLEETYEVIEAIDSQDHPALCEELGDFVFEAVFLAQLESEAGHFTIADSLKSIADKLVRRHPHVFAREAGEAPLDSAGQVRVRWEEIKAQETESSGASPKPKTLLSGIASALPALLRAYHIGTRAAAVGFDWAGSGEVVDKIQEEVDELRDVVNAGGEIDHERAEEEMGDLLFSIANLSRKLGIEPETALRKANDKFTKRFTAMEASISDTGRAIAQMTLDELEAEWQRAKTQ
;
A
#
# COMPACT_ATOMS: atom_id res chain seq x y z
N MET A 1 -34.53 9.42 8.21
CA MET A 1 -33.82 8.47 7.34
C MET A 1 -32.66 7.90 8.15
N SER A 2 -32.42 6.59 8.12
CA SER A 2 -31.26 6.02 8.81
C SER A 2 -29.98 6.33 8.01
N GLU A 3 -28.82 6.36 8.65
CA GLU A 3 -27.55 6.57 7.94
C GLU A 3 -27.33 5.49 6.87
N SER A 4 -27.68 4.24 7.17
CA SER A 4 -27.62 3.15 6.18
C SER A 4 -28.55 3.37 4.97
N THR A 5 -29.71 4.00 5.17
CA THR A 5 -30.61 4.33 4.06
C THR A 5 -30.02 5.42 3.18
N ARG A 6 -29.48 6.49 3.80
CA ARG A 6 -28.84 7.58 3.08
C ARG A 6 -27.62 7.09 2.29
N ALA A 7 -26.76 6.27 2.92
CA ALA A 7 -25.60 5.69 2.26
C ALA A 7 -26.01 4.82 1.06
N ALA A 8 -27.07 4.02 1.18
CA ALA A 8 -27.60 3.23 0.07
C ALA A 8 -28.13 4.11 -1.08
N GLU A 9 -28.80 5.22 -0.77
CA GLU A 9 -29.30 6.18 -1.77
C GLU A 9 -28.16 6.85 -2.54
N GLU A 10 -27.14 7.38 -1.85
CA GLU A 10 -25.98 8.00 -2.52
C GLU A 10 -25.14 6.99 -3.31
N PHE A 11 -24.97 5.77 -2.78
CA PHE A 11 -24.27 4.72 -3.52
C PHE A 11 -25.02 4.31 -4.79
N THR A 12 -26.36 4.19 -4.72
CA THR A 12 -27.20 3.92 -5.90
C THR A 12 -27.03 5.04 -6.92
N ARG A 13 -27.07 6.30 -6.48
CA ARG A 13 -26.85 7.46 -7.34
C ARG A 13 -25.49 7.43 -8.03
N LEU A 14 -24.42 7.04 -7.33
CA LEU A 14 -23.08 6.92 -7.92
C LEU A 14 -23.04 5.84 -9.02
N VAL A 15 -23.64 4.67 -8.77
CA VAL A 15 -23.74 3.60 -9.77
C VAL A 15 -24.52 4.08 -11.01
N ASP A 16 -25.64 4.78 -10.82
CA ASP A 16 -26.44 5.32 -11.92
C ASP A 16 -25.69 6.39 -12.73
N ILE A 17 -24.91 7.25 -12.05
CA ILE A 17 -24.02 8.21 -12.70
C ILE A 17 -23.00 7.48 -13.58
N MET A 18 -22.32 6.46 -13.04
CA MET A 18 -21.32 5.69 -13.79
C MET A 18 -21.92 5.02 -15.04
N ALA A 19 -23.09 4.39 -14.89
CA ALA A 19 -23.81 3.80 -16.01
C ALA A 19 -24.19 4.85 -17.08
N THR A 20 -24.53 6.08 -16.65
CA THR A 20 -24.82 7.19 -17.55
C THR A 20 -23.56 7.67 -18.28
N LEU A 21 -22.45 7.84 -17.56
CA LEU A 21 -21.16 8.26 -18.11
C LEU A 21 -20.63 7.29 -19.17
N ARG A 22 -20.86 5.98 -18.99
CA ARG A 22 -20.46 4.95 -19.96
C ARG A 22 -21.54 4.56 -20.98
N GLY A 23 -22.72 5.16 -20.88
CA GLY A 23 -23.80 4.98 -21.86
C GLY A 23 -23.45 5.46 -23.27
N LEU A 24 -24.30 5.18 -24.25
CA LEU A 24 -24.04 5.53 -25.66
C LEU A 24 -23.80 7.03 -25.87
N ASP A 25 -24.58 7.87 -25.18
CA ASP A 25 -24.49 9.33 -25.19
C ASP A 25 -23.64 9.88 -24.02
N GLY A 26 -22.88 8.98 -23.37
CA GLY A 26 -22.04 9.29 -22.22
C GLY A 26 -20.73 10.00 -22.60
N CYS A 27 -19.86 10.16 -21.60
CA CYS A 27 -18.58 10.81 -21.74
C CYS A 27 -17.62 9.97 -22.61
N PRO A 28 -17.01 10.55 -23.66
CA PRO A 28 -16.07 9.82 -24.51
C PRO A 28 -14.87 9.23 -23.74
N TRP A 29 -14.34 9.99 -22.77
CA TRP A 29 -13.21 9.55 -21.95
C TRP A 29 -13.58 8.37 -21.05
N ASP A 30 -14.76 8.43 -20.40
CA ASP A 30 -15.20 7.32 -19.56
C ASP A 30 -15.40 6.07 -20.39
N ARG A 31 -15.96 6.18 -21.60
CA ARG A 31 -16.25 5.04 -22.48
C ARG A 31 -15.00 4.37 -23.05
N GLU A 32 -13.91 5.11 -23.29
CA GLU A 32 -12.66 4.53 -23.81
C GLU A 32 -11.86 3.77 -22.74
N GLN A 33 -12.17 3.97 -21.44
CA GLN A 33 -11.47 3.26 -20.38
C GLN A 33 -11.70 1.76 -20.43
N THR A 34 -10.68 1.02 -20.00
CA THR A 34 -10.64 -0.43 -19.84
C THR A 34 -10.10 -0.76 -18.45
N ILE A 35 -10.21 -2.03 -18.03
CA ILE A 35 -9.67 -2.48 -16.73
C ILE A 35 -8.16 -2.16 -16.61
N ASP A 36 -7.42 -2.27 -17.72
CA ASP A 36 -5.99 -2.01 -17.72
C ASP A 36 -5.65 -0.51 -17.62
N THR A 37 -6.46 0.36 -18.22
CA THR A 37 -6.22 1.82 -18.18
C THR A 37 -6.59 2.44 -16.84
N LEU A 38 -7.43 1.77 -16.03
CA LEU A 38 -7.81 2.25 -14.69
C LEU A 38 -6.79 1.96 -13.58
N LYS A 39 -5.84 1.05 -13.80
CA LYS A 39 -4.80 0.70 -12.80
C LYS A 39 -4.04 1.89 -12.20
N PRO A 40 -3.54 2.87 -12.97
CA PRO A 40 -2.86 4.03 -12.39
C PRO A 40 -3.77 4.83 -11.47
N PHE A 41 -5.03 5.05 -11.85
CA PHE A 41 -6.00 5.81 -11.06
C PHE A 41 -6.29 5.13 -9.72
N VAL A 42 -6.56 3.82 -9.71
CA VAL A 42 -6.72 3.05 -8.46
C VAL A 42 -5.53 3.24 -7.51
N LEU A 43 -4.31 3.30 -8.05
CA LEU A 43 -3.11 3.49 -7.25
C LEU A 43 -2.98 4.93 -6.73
N GLU A 44 -3.29 5.92 -7.57
CA GLU A 44 -3.31 7.35 -7.26
C GLU A 44 -4.29 7.64 -6.10
N GLU A 45 -5.56 7.26 -6.26
CA GLU A 45 -6.61 7.43 -5.23
C GLU A 45 -6.24 6.73 -3.91
N THR A 46 -5.56 5.57 -3.99
CA THR A 46 -5.08 4.88 -2.80
C THR A 46 -4.03 5.73 -2.05
N TYR A 47 -3.13 6.39 -2.78
CA TYR A 47 -2.12 7.24 -2.18
C TYR A 47 -2.68 8.56 -1.66
N GLU A 48 -3.66 9.15 -2.34
CA GLU A 48 -4.33 10.38 -1.88
C GLU A 48 -5.11 10.13 -0.59
N VAL A 49 -5.81 8.99 -0.47
CA VAL A 49 -6.41 8.56 0.82
C VAL A 49 -5.34 8.45 1.92
N ILE A 50 -4.17 7.88 1.61
CA ILE A 50 -3.09 7.75 2.59
C ILE A 50 -2.54 9.12 2.98
N GLU A 51 -2.35 10.03 2.03
CA GLU A 51 -1.90 11.40 2.28
C GLU A 51 -2.89 12.16 3.17
N ALA A 52 -4.19 12.06 2.91
CA ALA A 52 -5.23 12.66 3.74
C ALA A 52 -5.22 12.10 5.17
N ILE A 53 -4.94 10.80 5.35
CA ILE A 53 -4.77 10.19 6.68
C ILE A 53 -3.51 10.72 7.38
N ASP A 54 -2.37 10.74 6.69
CA ASP A 54 -1.07 11.14 7.26
C ASP A 54 -1.07 12.64 7.62
N SER A 55 -1.76 13.48 6.85
CA SER A 55 -1.93 14.92 7.10
C SER A 55 -3.04 15.24 8.12
N GLN A 56 -3.87 14.25 8.48
CA GLN A 56 -5.09 14.42 9.29
C GLN A 56 -6.08 15.43 8.68
N ASP A 57 -6.08 15.58 7.36
CA ASP A 57 -7.01 16.45 6.64
C ASP A 57 -8.37 15.74 6.47
N HIS A 58 -9.31 16.03 7.38
CA HIS A 58 -10.63 15.40 7.37
C HIS A 58 -11.48 15.76 6.15
N PRO A 59 -11.51 17.02 5.67
CA PRO A 59 -12.15 17.36 4.39
C PRO A 59 -11.57 16.57 3.21
N ALA A 60 -10.25 16.57 3.03
CA ALA A 60 -9.61 15.81 1.93
C ALA A 60 -9.94 14.32 2.06
N LEU A 61 -9.84 13.74 3.26
CA LEU A 61 -10.16 12.33 3.48
C LEU A 61 -11.62 11.99 3.08
N CYS A 62 -12.56 12.91 3.23
CA CYS A 62 -13.94 12.71 2.79
C CYS A 62 -14.07 12.68 1.25
N GLU A 63 -13.27 13.48 0.56
CA GLU A 63 -13.20 13.55 -0.90
C GLU A 63 -12.54 12.29 -1.46
N GLU A 64 -11.32 11.98 -1.00
CA GLU A 64 -10.54 10.83 -1.49
C GLU A 64 -11.22 9.47 -1.22
N LEU A 65 -11.97 9.35 -0.12
CA LEU A 65 -12.78 8.15 0.11
C LEU A 65 -13.91 7.99 -0.90
N GLY A 66 -14.45 9.10 -1.42
CA GLY A 66 -15.41 9.11 -2.51
C GLY A 66 -14.79 8.62 -3.81
N ASP A 67 -13.62 9.16 -4.16
CA ASP A 67 -12.92 8.84 -5.41
C ASP A 67 -12.37 7.41 -5.41
N PHE A 68 -11.85 6.93 -4.28
CA PHE A 68 -11.52 5.51 -4.09
C PHE A 68 -12.72 4.56 -4.28
N VAL A 69 -13.91 4.96 -3.82
CA VAL A 69 -15.15 4.19 -4.05
C VAL A 69 -15.61 4.28 -5.51
N PHE A 70 -15.45 5.45 -6.14
CA PHE A 70 -15.75 5.66 -7.56
C PHE A 70 -14.93 4.73 -8.44
N GLU A 71 -13.62 4.59 -8.22
CA GLU A 71 -12.77 3.67 -9.00
C GLU A 71 -13.24 2.20 -8.89
N ALA A 72 -13.70 1.78 -7.71
CA ALA A 72 -14.28 0.45 -7.52
C ALA A 72 -15.61 0.28 -8.28
N VAL A 73 -16.44 1.32 -8.32
CA VAL A 73 -17.69 1.35 -9.10
C VAL A 73 -17.40 1.31 -10.60
N PHE A 74 -16.38 2.04 -11.07
CA PHE A 74 -15.96 2.07 -12.47
C PHE A 74 -15.50 0.68 -12.94
N LEU A 75 -14.59 0.03 -12.19
CA LEU A 75 -14.15 -1.33 -12.49
C LEU A 75 -15.34 -2.32 -12.52
N ALA A 76 -16.26 -2.22 -11.57
CA ALA A 76 -17.44 -3.08 -11.55
C ALA A 76 -18.41 -2.78 -12.70
N GLN A 77 -18.51 -1.54 -13.17
CA GLN A 77 -19.28 -1.18 -14.36
C GLN A 77 -18.72 -1.85 -15.62
N LEU A 78 -17.39 -1.83 -15.80
CA LEU A 78 -16.71 -2.53 -16.90
C LEU A 78 -16.93 -4.05 -16.87
N GLU A 79 -16.83 -4.66 -15.69
CA GLU A 79 -17.06 -6.10 -15.50
C GLU A 79 -18.54 -6.48 -15.71
N SER A 80 -19.46 -5.57 -15.36
CA SER A 80 -20.88 -5.73 -15.64
C SER A 80 -21.18 -5.64 -17.15
N GLU A 81 -20.54 -4.71 -17.86
CA GLU A 81 -20.62 -4.59 -19.33
C GLU A 81 -20.10 -5.85 -20.03
N ALA A 82 -19.06 -6.49 -19.47
CA ALA A 82 -18.52 -7.76 -19.94
C ALA A 82 -19.35 -9.00 -19.53
N GLY A 83 -20.36 -8.84 -18.67
CA GLY A 83 -21.22 -9.92 -18.18
C GLY A 83 -20.56 -10.84 -17.15
N HIS A 84 -19.53 -10.36 -16.44
CA HIS A 84 -18.83 -11.15 -15.42
C HIS A 84 -19.46 -11.02 -14.03
N PHE A 85 -19.53 -9.80 -13.48
CA PHE A 85 -20.15 -9.51 -12.18
C PHE A 85 -20.54 -8.04 -12.07
N THR A 86 -21.40 -7.72 -11.09
CA THR A 86 -21.81 -6.35 -10.76
C THR A 86 -21.20 -5.87 -9.45
N ILE A 87 -21.27 -4.56 -9.19
CA ILE A 87 -20.84 -4.02 -7.89
C ILE A 87 -21.62 -4.64 -6.71
N ALA A 88 -22.90 -4.99 -6.92
CA ALA A 88 -23.70 -5.67 -5.91
C ALA A 88 -23.16 -7.07 -5.57
N ASP A 89 -22.64 -7.80 -6.56
CA ASP A 89 -22.01 -9.12 -6.34
C ASP A 89 -20.71 -8.97 -5.53
N SER A 90 -19.92 -7.94 -5.80
CA SER A 90 -18.71 -7.62 -5.04
C SER A 90 -19.03 -7.27 -3.58
N LEU A 91 -20.01 -6.39 -3.35
CA LEU A 91 -20.48 -6.00 -2.01
C LEU A 91 -21.04 -7.19 -1.24
N LYS A 92 -21.83 -8.04 -1.90
CA LYS A 92 -22.33 -9.29 -1.31
C LYS A 92 -21.18 -10.21 -0.91
N SER A 93 -20.20 -10.39 -1.78
CA SER A 93 -19.03 -11.24 -1.54
C SER A 93 -18.23 -10.80 -0.31
N ILE A 94 -18.00 -9.49 -0.13
CA ILE A 94 -17.30 -8.99 1.05
C ILE A 94 -18.17 -9.04 2.31
N ALA A 95 -19.46 -8.71 2.23
CA ALA A 95 -20.37 -8.76 3.37
C ALA A 95 -20.52 -10.19 3.93
N ASP A 96 -20.83 -11.17 3.07
CA ASP A 96 -20.96 -12.57 3.47
C ASP A 96 -19.64 -13.11 4.09
N LYS A 97 -18.50 -12.69 3.52
CA LYS A 97 -17.17 -13.06 4.02
C LYS A 97 -16.89 -12.46 5.39
N LEU A 98 -17.22 -11.18 5.60
CA LEU A 98 -17.04 -10.51 6.89
C LEU A 98 -17.93 -11.14 7.98
N VAL A 99 -19.18 -11.47 7.67
CA VAL A 99 -20.09 -12.15 8.59
C VAL A 99 -19.52 -13.53 8.98
N ARG A 100 -19.12 -14.33 7.98
CA ARG A 100 -18.57 -15.67 8.19
C ARG A 100 -17.26 -15.68 8.98
N ARG A 101 -16.40 -14.68 8.79
CA ARG A 101 -15.09 -14.60 9.48
C ARG A 101 -15.15 -13.89 10.84
N HIS A 102 -16.30 -13.35 11.22
CA HIS A 102 -16.55 -12.79 12.56
C HIS A 102 -17.69 -13.52 13.29
N PRO A 103 -17.61 -14.86 13.47
CA PRO A 103 -18.67 -15.60 14.16
C PRO A 103 -18.83 -15.16 15.62
N HIS A 104 -17.76 -14.70 16.27
CA HIS A 104 -17.77 -14.10 17.61
C HIS A 104 -18.57 -12.77 17.69
N VAL A 105 -18.89 -12.15 16.55
CA VAL A 105 -19.77 -10.98 16.47
C VAL A 105 -21.17 -11.38 16.00
N PHE A 106 -21.28 -12.13 14.90
CA PHE A 106 -22.55 -12.37 14.20
C PHE A 106 -23.24 -13.70 14.54
N ALA A 107 -22.57 -14.61 15.26
CA ALA A 107 -23.09 -15.94 15.61
C ALA A 107 -23.06 -16.20 17.13
N ARG A 108 -23.12 -15.14 17.97
CA ARG A 108 -23.12 -15.26 19.44
C ARG A 108 -24.23 -16.16 19.97
N GLU A 109 -25.41 -16.09 19.38
CA GLU A 109 -26.56 -16.92 19.76
C GLU A 109 -26.39 -18.39 19.36
N ALA A 110 -25.47 -18.69 18.45
CA ALA A 110 -25.10 -20.05 18.05
C ALA A 110 -24.03 -20.68 18.95
N GLY A 111 -23.68 -20.03 20.08
CA GLY A 111 -22.76 -20.57 21.09
C GLY A 111 -21.28 -20.28 20.83
N GLU A 112 -20.96 -19.37 19.92
CA GLU A 112 -19.57 -18.92 19.69
C GLU A 112 -19.07 -18.08 20.86
N ALA A 113 -17.85 -18.37 21.31
CA ALA A 113 -17.25 -17.69 22.45
C ALA A 113 -16.91 -16.23 22.10
N PRO A 114 -17.13 -15.27 23.02
CA PRO A 114 -16.59 -13.93 22.85
C PRO A 114 -15.07 -13.99 22.78
N LEU A 115 -14.49 -13.13 21.94
CA LEU A 115 -13.05 -12.92 21.88
C LEU A 115 -12.76 -11.56 22.51
N ASP A 116 -11.83 -11.54 23.47
CA ASP A 116 -11.58 -10.37 24.32
C ASP A 116 -10.33 -9.58 23.89
N SER A 117 -9.64 -10.03 22.83
CA SER A 117 -8.42 -9.39 22.34
C SER A 117 -8.27 -9.46 20.82
N ALA A 118 -7.63 -8.44 20.25
CA ALA A 118 -7.25 -8.43 18.83
C ALA A 118 -6.36 -9.63 18.45
N GLY A 119 -5.53 -10.12 19.38
CA GLY A 119 -4.71 -11.31 19.18
C GLY A 119 -5.55 -12.57 18.93
N GLN A 120 -6.56 -12.80 19.77
CA GLN A 120 -7.50 -13.93 19.60
C GLN A 120 -8.31 -13.82 18.30
N VAL A 121 -8.76 -12.61 17.93
CA VAL A 121 -9.47 -12.37 16.67
C VAL A 121 -8.59 -12.73 15.46
N ARG A 122 -7.31 -12.33 15.48
CA ARG A 122 -6.36 -12.64 14.39
C ARG A 122 -6.13 -14.15 14.23
N VAL A 123 -5.96 -14.88 15.32
CA VAL A 123 -5.79 -16.34 15.29
C VAL A 123 -7.02 -17.00 14.67
N ARG A 124 -8.21 -16.66 15.18
CA ARG A 124 -9.49 -17.20 14.69
C ARG A 124 -9.73 -16.87 13.20
N TRP A 125 -9.32 -15.67 12.76
CA TRP A 125 -9.44 -15.26 11.36
C TRP A 125 -8.60 -16.12 10.41
N GLU A 126 -7.34 -16.41 10.76
CA GLU A 126 -6.47 -17.26 9.95
C GLU A 126 -6.95 -18.72 9.95
N GLU A 127 -7.46 -19.24 11.08
CA GLU A 127 -8.09 -20.57 11.15
C GLU A 127 -9.27 -20.71 10.17
N ILE A 128 -10.21 -19.75 10.19
CA ILE A 128 -11.38 -19.77 9.30
C ILE A 128 -10.91 -19.69 7.84
N LYS A 129 -9.98 -18.79 7.53
CA LYS A 129 -9.41 -18.63 6.17
C LYS A 129 -8.76 -19.93 5.64
N ALA A 130 -8.10 -20.70 6.50
CA ALA A 130 -7.54 -22.00 6.14
C ALA A 130 -8.64 -23.00 5.77
N GLN A 131 -9.69 -23.12 6.59
CA GLN A 131 -10.84 -24.01 6.34
C GLN A 131 -11.56 -23.67 5.03
N GLU A 132 -11.72 -22.39 4.70
CA GLU A 132 -12.37 -21.95 3.45
C GLU A 132 -11.60 -22.40 2.20
N THR A 133 -10.27 -22.43 2.29
CA THR A 133 -9.41 -22.89 1.19
C THR A 133 -9.59 -24.38 0.95
N GLU A 134 -9.78 -25.18 2.00
CA GLU A 134 -10.01 -26.62 1.90
C GLU A 134 -11.40 -26.92 1.33
N SER A 135 -12.42 -26.16 1.72
CA SER A 135 -13.82 -26.41 1.30
C SER A 135 -14.14 -26.02 -0.14
N SER A 136 -13.34 -25.14 -0.77
CA SER A 136 -13.66 -24.57 -2.09
C SER A 136 -13.29 -25.48 -3.27
N GLY A 137 -12.69 -26.66 -3.04
CA GLY A 137 -12.46 -27.68 -4.07
C GLY A 137 -11.55 -27.26 -5.23
N ALA A 138 -11.01 -26.04 -5.20
CA ALA A 138 -10.01 -25.58 -6.15
C ALA A 138 -8.77 -26.46 -5.98
N SER A 139 -8.39 -27.20 -7.04
CA SER A 139 -7.12 -27.92 -7.10
C SER A 139 -6.04 -26.96 -6.61
N PRO A 140 -5.34 -27.25 -5.51
CA PRO A 140 -4.34 -26.33 -5.03
C PRO A 140 -3.25 -26.36 -6.09
N LYS A 141 -3.12 -25.30 -6.91
CA LYS A 141 -1.77 -24.84 -7.21
C LYS A 141 -1.09 -24.83 -5.85
N PRO A 142 0.03 -25.54 -5.64
CA PRO A 142 0.63 -25.64 -4.33
C PRO A 142 0.80 -24.21 -3.83
N LYS A 143 0.00 -23.84 -2.83
CA LYS A 143 0.05 -22.51 -2.23
C LYS A 143 1.41 -22.48 -1.56
N THR A 144 2.40 -21.94 -2.26
CA THR A 144 3.71 -21.71 -1.67
C THR A 144 3.53 -20.78 -0.48
N LEU A 145 4.48 -20.79 0.44
CA LEU A 145 4.43 -19.93 1.63
C LEU A 145 4.18 -18.44 1.28
N LEU A 146 4.66 -18.01 0.11
CA LEU A 146 4.57 -16.64 -0.39
C LEU A 146 3.32 -16.38 -1.26
N SER A 147 2.47 -17.39 -1.45
CA SER A 147 1.23 -17.25 -2.22
C SER A 147 0.29 -16.22 -1.57
N GLY A 148 -0.28 -15.33 -2.39
CA GLY A 148 -1.16 -14.24 -1.93
C GLY A 148 -0.46 -12.93 -1.58
N ILE A 149 0.87 -12.85 -1.70
CA ILE A 149 1.58 -11.56 -1.75
C ILE A 149 1.41 -11.02 -3.18
N ALA A 150 0.68 -9.91 -3.33
CA ALA A 150 0.46 -9.31 -4.65
C ALA A 150 1.80 -8.83 -5.25
N SER A 151 2.03 -9.15 -6.52
CA SER A 151 3.23 -8.72 -7.25
C SER A 151 3.23 -7.22 -7.53
N ALA A 152 2.06 -6.59 -7.54
CA ALA A 152 1.88 -5.15 -7.76
C ALA A 152 2.16 -4.30 -6.50
N LEU A 153 2.46 -4.91 -5.35
CA LEU A 153 2.84 -4.13 -4.16
C LEU A 153 4.15 -3.37 -4.42
N PRO A 154 4.29 -2.16 -3.86
CA PRO A 154 5.57 -1.47 -3.80
C PRO A 154 6.67 -2.39 -3.24
N ALA A 155 7.89 -2.25 -3.75
CA ALA A 155 8.95 -3.23 -3.54
C ALA A 155 9.30 -3.43 -2.06
N LEU A 156 9.37 -2.35 -1.26
CA LEU A 156 9.68 -2.46 0.17
C LEU A 156 8.53 -3.10 0.96
N LEU A 157 7.28 -2.74 0.64
CA LEU A 157 6.10 -3.38 1.25
C LEU A 157 6.02 -4.87 0.87
N ARG A 158 6.36 -5.21 -0.37
CA ARG A 158 6.43 -6.60 -0.83
C ARG A 158 7.51 -7.39 -0.08
N ALA A 159 8.71 -6.83 0.07
CA ALA A 159 9.80 -7.42 0.84
C ALA A 159 9.39 -7.64 2.32
N TYR A 160 8.73 -6.64 2.92
CA TYR A 160 8.17 -6.73 4.27
C TYR A 160 7.16 -7.88 4.42
N HIS A 161 6.24 -8.07 3.46
CA HIS A 161 5.29 -9.18 3.46
C HIS A 161 5.97 -10.54 3.25
N ILE A 162 6.99 -10.61 2.37
CA ILE A 162 7.78 -11.82 2.16
C ILE A 162 8.47 -12.23 3.47
N GLY A 163 9.17 -11.31 4.12
CA GLY A 163 9.83 -11.54 5.40
C GLY A 163 8.86 -11.94 6.50
N THR A 164 7.66 -11.33 6.53
CA THR A 164 6.60 -11.69 7.50
C THR A 164 6.10 -13.12 7.31
N ARG A 165 5.91 -13.55 6.05
CA ARG A 165 5.48 -14.93 5.74
C ARG A 165 6.58 -15.94 6.04
N ALA A 166 7.82 -15.63 5.71
CA ALA A 166 8.97 -16.48 6.00
C ALA A 166 9.15 -16.67 7.52
N ALA A 167 9.04 -15.59 8.28
CA ALA A 167 9.14 -15.62 9.74
C ALA A 167 8.04 -16.47 10.41
N ALA A 168 6.84 -16.52 9.82
CA ALA A 168 5.72 -17.30 10.35
C ALA A 168 5.98 -18.83 10.38
N VAL A 169 6.94 -19.33 9.60
CA VAL A 169 7.37 -20.75 9.63
C VAL A 169 8.72 -20.95 10.33
N GLY A 170 9.21 -19.92 11.04
CA GLY A 170 10.48 -19.96 11.75
C GLY A 170 11.71 -19.67 10.87
N PHE A 171 11.53 -19.27 9.62
CA PHE A 171 12.63 -18.76 8.79
C PHE A 171 12.82 -17.27 9.06
N ASP A 172 13.52 -16.96 10.15
CA ASP A 172 13.74 -15.60 10.62
C ASP A 172 15.08 -15.48 11.36
N TRP A 173 15.67 -14.27 11.37
CA TRP A 173 16.79 -13.91 12.22
C TRP A 173 16.40 -13.99 13.70
N ALA A 174 17.34 -14.28 14.60
CA ALA A 174 17.04 -14.40 16.04
C ALA A 174 16.65 -13.06 16.66
N GLY A 175 17.23 -11.96 16.17
CA GLY A 175 16.97 -10.61 16.64
C GLY A 175 17.34 -9.55 15.61
N SER A 176 17.07 -8.28 15.91
CA SER A 176 17.40 -7.16 15.03
C SER A 176 18.91 -6.98 14.83
N GLY A 177 19.74 -7.37 15.79
CA GLY A 177 21.20 -7.30 15.70
C GLY A 177 21.76 -8.09 14.51
N GLU A 178 21.32 -9.34 14.32
CA GLU A 178 21.76 -10.17 13.18
C GLU A 178 21.34 -9.57 11.83
N VAL A 179 20.22 -8.83 11.78
CA VAL A 179 19.81 -8.14 10.55
C VAL A 179 20.69 -6.93 10.28
N VAL A 180 21.12 -6.21 11.33
CA VAL A 180 22.09 -5.12 11.20
C VAL A 180 23.44 -5.64 10.69
N ASP A 181 23.89 -6.78 11.21
CA ASP A 181 25.11 -7.44 10.72
C ASP A 181 24.98 -7.81 9.24
N LYS A 182 23.83 -8.36 8.82
CA LYS A 182 23.57 -8.65 7.41
C LYS A 182 23.55 -7.38 6.55
N ILE A 183 22.95 -6.28 7.02
CA ILE A 183 23.01 -4.99 6.31
C ILE A 183 24.46 -4.53 6.12
N GLN A 184 25.33 -4.73 7.11
CA GLN A 184 26.73 -4.36 6.97
C GLN A 184 27.45 -5.23 5.92
N GLU A 185 27.14 -6.52 5.86
CA GLU A 185 27.60 -7.44 4.81
C GLU A 185 27.20 -6.94 3.42
N GLU A 186 25.91 -6.64 3.19
CA GLU A 186 25.42 -6.12 1.89
C GLU A 186 26.08 -4.78 1.50
N VAL A 187 26.34 -3.91 2.49
CA VAL A 187 27.06 -2.65 2.27
C VAL A 187 28.50 -2.90 1.84
N ASP A 188 29.15 -3.91 2.40
CA ASP A 188 30.53 -4.27 2.07
C ASP A 188 30.59 -4.92 0.67
N GLU A 189 29.64 -5.78 0.32
CA GLU A 189 29.52 -6.39 -1.01
C GLU A 189 29.28 -5.33 -2.10
N LEU A 190 28.34 -4.40 -1.88
CA LEU A 190 28.12 -3.27 -2.79
C LEU A 190 29.36 -2.35 -2.88
N ARG A 191 30.07 -2.13 -1.75
CA ARG A 191 31.29 -1.32 -1.73
C ARG A 191 32.39 -1.95 -2.58
N ASP A 192 32.52 -3.26 -2.58
CA ASP A 192 33.50 -3.97 -3.40
C ASP A 192 33.23 -3.76 -4.89
N VAL A 193 31.96 -3.75 -5.31
CA VAL A 193 31.58 -3.45 -6.70
C VAL A 193 31.94 -2.02 -7.09
N VAL A 194 31.63 -1.05 -6.22
CA VAL A 194 31.92 0.38 -6.46
C VAL A 194 33.43 0.66 -6.49
N ASN A 195 34.21 -0.05 -5.67
CA ASN A 195 35.66 0.18 -5.53
C ASN A 195 36.53 -0.73 -6.40
N ALA A 196 35.95 -1.61 -7.22
CA ALA A 196 36.68 -2.57 -8.05
C ALA A 196 37.68 -1.94 -9.03
N GLY A 197 37.57 -0.63 -9.30
CA GLY A 197 38.46 0.13 -10.17
C GLY A 197 38.25 -0.22 -11.65
N GLY A 198 37.53 0.62 -12.38
CA GLY A 198 37.15 0.37 -13.77
C GLY A 198 35.73 0.84 -14.06
N GLU A 199 35.14 0.34 -15.15
CA GLU A 199 33.68 0.45 -15.35
C GLU A 199 32.96 -0.40 -14.30
N ILE A 200 31.85 0.14 -13.77
CA ILE A 200 31.03 -0.55 -12.77
C ILE A 200 30.31 -1.71 -13.46
N ASP A 201 30.42 -2.90 -12.87
CA ASP A 201 29.56 -4.03 -13.22
C ASP A 201 28.14 -3.73 -12.74
N HIS A 202 27.31 -3.24 -13.66
CA HIS A 202 25.97 -2.78 -13.36
C HIS A 202 25.02 -3.91 -12.94
N GLU A 203 25.16 -5.10 -13.51
CA GLU A 203 24.31 -6.25 -13.16
C GLU A 203 24.57 -6.67 -11.72
N ARG A 204 25.86 -6.79 -11.36
CA ARG A 204 26.24 -7.08 -9.99
C ARG A 204 25.85 -5.95 -9.03
N ALA A 205 26.08 -4.68 -9.40
CA ALA A 205 25.69 -3.55 -8.56
C ALA A 205 24.17 -3.51 -8.29
N GLU A 206 23.35 -3.89 -9.27
CA GLU A 206 21.90 -3.99 -9.11
C GLU A 206 21.50 -5.12 -8.15
N GLU A 207 22.17 -6.28 -8.23
CA GLU A 207 21.98 -7.41 -7.31
C GLU A 207 22.29 -7.01 -5.85
N GLU A 208 23.51 -6.50 -5.57
CA GLU A 208 23.91 -6.12 -4.21
C GLU A 208 23.02 -4.98 -3.65
N MET A 209 22.60 -4.03 -4.51
CA MET A 209 21.66 -2.99 -4.10
C MET A 209 20.29 -3.56 -3.74
N GLY A 210 19.82 -4.55 -4.49
CA GLY A 210 18.58 -5.26 -4.21
C GLY A 210 18.60 -5.97 -2.85
N ASP A 211 19.69 -6.66 -2.55
CA ASP A 211 19.86 -7.40 -1.30
C ASP A 211 20.02 -6.47 -0.08
N LEU A 212 20.71 -5.33 -0.25
CA LEU A 212 20.74 -4.26 0.74
C LEU A 212 19.34 -3.72 1.06
N LEU A 213 18.55 -3.38 0.04
CA LEU A 213 17.18 -2.88 0.21
C LEU A 213 16.26 -3.93 0.86
N PHE A 214 16.43 -5.21 0.49
CA PHE A 214 15.70 -6.31 1.10
C PHE A 214 16.05 -6.50 2.58
N SER A 215 17.32 -6.38 2.93
CA SER A 215 17.81 -6.45 4.31
C SER A 215 17.29 -5.28 5.15
N ILE A 216 17.26 -4.05 4.61
CA ILE A 216 16.65 -2.87 5.24
C ILE A 216 15.15 -3.08 5.51
N ALA A 217 14.41 -3.65 4.55
CA ALA A 217 12.99 -3.96 4.73
C ALA A 217 12.77 -5.00 5.85
N ASN A 218 13.66 -5.98 5.97
CA ASN A 218 13.62 -6.98 7.04
C ASN A 218 13.99 -6.42 8.42
N LEU A 219 14.94 -5.48 8.49
CA LEU A 219 15.22 -4.78 9.74
C LEU A 219 13.99 -3.98 10.19
N SER A 220 13.38 -3.24 9.26
CA SER A 220 12.15 -2.50 9.52
C SER A 220 11.06 -3.43 10.07
N ARG A 221 10.86 -4.61 9.45
CA ARG A 221 9.95 -5.64 9.95
C ARG A 221 10.26 -6.09 11.38
N LYS A 222 11.53 -6.37 11.71
CA LYS A 222 11.93 -6.75 13.08
C LYS A 222 11.64 -5.66 14.11
N LEU A 223 11.70 -4.40 13.70
CA LEU A 223 11.38 -3.24 14.52
C LEU A 223 9.88 -2.94 14.60
N GLY A 224 9.03 -3.66 13.86
CA GLY A 224 7.60 -3.39 13.75
C GLY A 224 7.28 -2.14 12.94
N ILE A 225 8.18 -1.75 12.03
CA ILE A 225 8.07 -0.57 11.17
C ILE A 225 7.78 -1.06 9.74
N GLU A 226 6.73 -0.52 9.13
CA GLU A 226 6.41 -0.80 7.73
C GLU A 226 7.28 0.10 6.82
N PRO A 227 8.18 -0.47 6.00
CA PRO A 227 9.27 0.28 5.37
C PRO A 227 8.84 1.24 4.27
N GLU A 228 7.78 0.93 3.51
CA GLU A 228 7.28 1.81 2.46
C GLU A 228 6.70 3.10 3.06
N THR A 229 5.87 2.97 4.09
CA THR A 229 5.35 4.12 4.87
C THR A 229 6.48 4.90 5.56
N ALA A 230 7.50 4.23 6.10
CA ALA A 230 8.64 4.90 6.72
C ALA A 230 9.45 5.73 5.72
N LEU A 231 9.65 5.22 4.51
CA LEU A 231 10.34 5.94 3.43
C LEU A 231 9.49 7.11 2.93
N ARG A 232 8.17 6.94 2.76
CA ARG A 232 7.25 8.04 2.39
C ARG A 232 7.39 9.23 3.35
N LYS A 233 7.30 8.97 4.66
CA LYS A 233 7.49 10.01 5.70
C LYS A 233 8.87 10.66 5.66
N ALA A 234 9.91 9.91 5.29
CA ALA A 234 11.24 10.47 5.12
C ALA A 234 11.33 11.39 3.89
N ASN A 235 10.71 10.99 2.77
CA ASN A 235 10.59 11.78 1.55
C ASN A 235 9.79 13.06 1.81
N ASP A 236 8.64 12.99 2.46
CA ASP A 236 7.81 14.18 2.76
C ASP A 236 8.56 15.19 3.63
N LYS A 237 9.28 14.67 4.65
CA LYS A 237 10.15 15.50 5.49
C LYS A 237 11.28 16.15 4.68
N PHE A 238 11.86 15.43 3.71
CA PHE A 238 12.87 15.98 2.82
C PHE A 238 12.27 17.07 1.93
N THR A 239 11.15 16.79 1.26
CA THR A 239 10.42 17.73 0.41
C THR A 239 10.05 18.99 1.16
N LYS A 240 9.44 18.88 2.35
CA LYS A 240 9.08 20.03 3.18
C LYS A 240 10.30 20.91 3.50
N ARG A 241 11.42 20.30 3.87
CA ARG A 241 12.66 21.04 4.18
C ARG A 241 13.25 21.68 2.95
N PHE A 242 13.23 20.98 1.82
CA PHE A 242 13.75 21.50 0.56
C PHE A 242 12.91 22.68 0.08
N THR A 243 11.58 22.57 0.08
CA THR A 243 10.68 23.67 -0.27
C THR A 243 10.82 24.88 0.66
N ALA A 244 11.00 24.67 1.98
CA ALA A 244 11.27 25.78 2.90
C ALA A 244 12.62 26.46 2.60
N MET A 245 13.64 25.67 2.26
CA MET A 245 14.94 26.17 1.81
C MET A 245 14.81 26.99 0.52
N GLU A 246 14.06 26.50 -0.48
CA GLU A 246 13.76 27.20 -1.73
C GLU A 246 13.09 28.55 -1.49
N ALA A 247 12.06 28.58 -0.64
CA ALA A 247 11.35 29.81 -0.27
C ALA A 247 12.29 30.83 0.40
N SER A 248 13.10 30.39 1.38
CA SER A 248 14.08 31.24 2.07
C SER A 248 15.11 31.84 1.11
N ILE A 249 15.61 31.04 0.16
CA ILE A 249 16.57 31.51 -0.85
C ILE A 249 15.90 32.53 -1.79
N SER A 250 14.69 32.23 -2.25
CA SER A 250 13.91 33.12 -3.11
C SER A 250 13.64 34.48 -2.44
N ASP A 251 13.35 34.50 -1.13
CA ASP A 251 13.12 35.73 -0.36
C ASP A 251 14.37 36.63 -0.30
N THR A 252 15.56 36.07 -0.47
CA THR A 252 16.82 36.84 -0.58
C THR A 252 17.12 37.35 -1.99
N GLY A 253 16.26 37.06 -2.97
CA GLY A 253 16.44 37.41 -4.38
C GLY A 253 17.54 36.63 -5.09
N ARG A 254 18.02 35.53 -4.50
CA ARG A 254 19.04 34.64 -5.08
C ARG A 254 18.38 33.47 -5.81
N ALA A 255 19.09 32.91 -6.78
CA ALA A 255 18.69 31.66 -7.45
C ALA A 255 19.50 30.48 -6.91
N ILE A 256 18.82 29.37 -6.55
CA ILE A 256 19.46 28.12 -6.08
C ILE A 256 20.56 27.63 -7.02
N ALA A 257 20.32 27.71 -8.34
CA ALA A 257 21.27 27.24 -9.34
C ALA A 257 22.61 28.01 -9.37
N GLN A 258 22.68 29.16 -8.67
CA GLN A 258 23.87 30.00 -8.58
C GLN A 258 24.58 29.87 -7.22
N MET A 259 24.10 28.99 -6.34
CA MET A 259 24.67 28.78 -5.00
C MET A 259 25.68 27.63 -5.01
N THR A 260 26.69 27.73 -4.15
CA THR A 260 27.61 26.61 -3.92
C THR A 260 26.99 25.56 -3.01
N LEU A 261 27.55 24.34 -2.99
CA LEU A 261 27.10 23.28 -2.09
C LEU A 261 27.17 23.70 -0.62
N ASP A 262 28.22 24.43 -0.22
CA ASP A 262 28.38 24.94 1.15
C ASP A 262 27.28 25.94 1.51
N GLU A 263 26.87 26.79 0.57
CA GLU A 263 25.77 27.73 0.76
C GLU A 263 24.42 27.02 0.85
N LEU A 264 24.18 26.01 0.00
CA LEU A 264 22.97 25.18 0.05
C LEU A 264 22.89 24.39 1.36
N GLU A 265 24.01 23.83 1.84
CA GLU A 265 24.04 23.13 3.12
C GLU A 265 23.77 24.09 4.29
N ALA A 266 24.28 25.32 4.25
CA ALA A 266 23.98 26.33 5.26
C ALA A 266 22.47 26.69 5.29
N GLU A 267 21.83 26.83 4.13
CA GLU A 267 20.38 27.04 4.04
C GLU A 267 19.59 25.80 4.50
N TRP A 268 20.03 24.59 4.14
CA TRP A 268 19.43 23.34 4.58
C TRP A 268 19.44 23.17 6.10
N GLN A 269 20.55 23.52 6.76
CA GLN A 269 20.65 23.49 8.22
C GLN A 269 19.70 24.52 8.87
N ARG A 270 19.49 25.69 8.25
CA ARG A 270 18.45 26.64 8.71
C ARG A 270 17.05 26.04 8.57
N ALA A 271 16.73 25.44 7.42
CA ALA A 271 15.43 24.81 7.17
C ALA A 271 15.12 23.63 8.11
N LYS A 272 16.14 22.95 8.65
CA LYS A 272 15.96 21.90 9.68
C LYS A 272 15.49 22.42 11.04
N THR A 273 15.75 23.70 11.34
CA THR A 273 15.51 24.31 12.66
C THR A 273 14.21 25.10 12.76
N GLN A 274 13.49 25.26 11.65
CA GLN A 274 12.12 25.79 11.60
C GLN A 274 11.09 24.65 11.73
#